data_AF-G1PH26-F1
#
_entry.id   AF-G1PH26-F1
#
_cell.length_a   1.000
_cell.length_b   1.000
_cell.length_c   1.000
_cell.angle_alpha   90.00
_cell.angle_beta   90.00
_cell.angle_gamma   90.00
#
_symmetry.space_group_name_H-M   'P 1'
#
loop_
_entity.id
_entity.type
_entity.pdbx_description
1 polymer ?
#
loop_
_entity_poly.entity_id
_entity_poly.type
_entity_poly.pdbx_seq_one_letter_code
_entity_poly.pdbx_strand_id
1 'polypeptide(L)'
;RGVLFQQNNGEACIQSIKCKSRCCLRDPDNCESHCTDKGSEDDLCHTQTFLGLYNECPCQPGLTCVFPKNAKTFKIIYGHCKKIVVKK
;
A
#
# COMPACT_ATOMS: atom_id res chain seq x y z
N ARG A 1 -27.08 -0.24 7.48
CA ARG A 1 -25.75 -0.48 8.09
C ARG A 1 -25.14 -1.69 7.40
N GLY A 2 -24.22 -1.49 6.45
CA GLY A 2 -23.64 -2.59 5.68
C GLY A 2 -22.60 -3.34 6.49
N VAL A 3 -22.75 -4.65 6.64
CA VAL A 3 -21.75 -5.51 7.25
C VAL A 3 -20.60 -5.65 6.25
N LEU A 4 -19.54 -4.85 6.41
CA LEU A 4 -18.28 -5.10 5.72
C LEU A 4 -17.66 -6.35 6.37
N PHE A 5 -17.86 -7.51 5.75
CA PHE A 5 -17.04 -8.69 6.04
C PHE A 5 -15.60 -8.30 5.73
N GLN A 6 -14.83 -8.02 6.78
CA GLN A 6 -13.43 -7.62 6.63
C GLN A 6 -12.59 -8.87 6.44
N GLN A 7 -11.91 -8.94 5.30
CA GLN A 7 -11.03 -10.03 4.90
C GLN A 7 -9.69 -9.95 5.64
N ASN A 8 -9.15 -11.11 5.99
CA ASN A 8 -7.84 -11.28 6.59
C ASN A 8 -6.75 -11.22 5.52
N ASN A 9 -5.49 -11.06 5.96
CA ASN A 9 -4.34 -11.08 5.08
C ASN A 9 -4.22 -12.45 4.39
N GLY A 10 -3.84 -12.45 3.11
CA GLY A 10 -3.78 -13.62 2.23
C GLY A 10 -5.08 -13.90 1.46
N GLU A 11 -6.22 -13.37 1.88
CA GLU A 11 -7.48 -13.56 1.16
C GLU A 11 -7.55 -12.70 -0.10
N ALA A 12 -8.14 -13.26 -1.17
CA ALA A 12 -8.34 -12.53 -2.42
C ALA A 12 -9.31 -11.36 -2.23
N CYS A 13 -8.93 -10.17 -2.68
CA CYS A 13 -9.69 -8.94 -2.51
C CYS A 13 -9.85 -8.21 -3.83
N ILE A 14 -10.94 -7.46 -3.98
CA ILE A 14 -11.21 -6.61 -5.16
C ILE A 14 -11.13 -5.12 -4.83
N GLN A 15 -11.18 -4.78 -3.54
CA GLN A 15 -11.10 -3.40 -3.05
C GLN A 15 -10.38 -3.37 -1.71
N SER A 16 -9.49 -2.40 -1.56
CA SER A 16 -8.75 -2.15 -0.32
C SER A 16 -9.66 -1.97 0.90
N ILE A 17 -10.89 -1.49 0.72
CA ILE A 17 -11.84 -1.30 1.83
C ILE A 17 -12.31 -2.59 2.50
N LYS A 18 -12.20 -3.73 1.80
CA LYS A 18 -12.62 -5.05 2.27
C LYS A 18 -11.58 -5.69 3.19
N CYS A 19 -10.31 -5.34 3.06
CA CYS A 19 -9.26 -5.87 3.92
C CYS A 19 -9.28 -5.21 5.30
N LYS A 20 -8.99 -5.97 6.36
CA LYS A 20 -8.77 -5.42 7.72
C LYS A 20 -7.63 -4.41 7.75
N SER A 21 -6.53 -4.73 7.08
CA SER A 21 -5.35 -3.87 6.91
C SER A 21 -5.62 -2.63 6.05
N ARG A 22 -6.76 -2.60 5.34
CA ARG A 22 -7.13 -1.60 4.34
C ARG A 22 -6.15 -1.53 3.16
N CYS A 23 -5.37 -2.58 2.92
CA CYS A 23 -4.54 -2.71 1.73
C CYS A 23 -4.88 -3.98 0.96
N CYS A 24 -5.24 -3.81 -0.31
CA CYS A 24 -5.39 -4.88 -1.28
C CYS A 24 -4.27 -4.74 -2.31
N LEU A 25 -3.29 -5.63 -2.23
CA LEU A 25 -2.10 -5.64 -3.08
C LEU A 25 -2.41 -6.43 -4.35
N ARG A 26 -2.15 -5.83 -5.50
CA ARG A 26 -2.23 -6.54 -6.78
C ARG A 26 -0.93 -7.24 -7.05
N ASP A 27 -1.01 -8.52 -7.39
CA ASP A 27 0.16 -9.26 -7.83
C ASP A 27 0.63 -8.72 -9.19
N PRO A 28 1.94 -8.56 -9.44
CA PRO A 28 2.42 -8.12 -10.74
C PRO A 28 2.41 -9.24 -11.79
N ASP A 29 2.52 -10.50 -11.36
CA ASP A 29 2.64 -11.67 -12.24
C ASP A 29 1.27 -12.20 -12.68
N ASN A 30 0.22 -11.95 -11.91
CA ASN A 30 -1.15 -12.35 -12.22
C ASN A 30 -2.13 -11.18 -12.01
N CYS A 31 -3.37 -11.33 -12.46
CA CYS A 31 -4.41 -10.30 -12.25
C CYS A 31 -5.16 -10.47 -10.91
N GLU A 32 -4.64 -11.28 -9.99
CA GLU A 32 -5.21 -11.46 -8.66
C GLU A 32 -4.70 -10.39 -7.71
N SER A 33 -5.46 -10.18 -6.65
CA SER A 33 -5.12 -9.22 -5.61
C SER A 33 -5.48 -9.79 -4.26
N HIS A 34 -4.60 -9.63 -3.28
CA HIS A 34 -4.70 -10.22 -1.97
C HIS A 34 -4.57 -9.16 -0.88
N CYS A 35 -5.28 -9.35 0.23
CA CYS A 35 -5.13 -8.51 1.39
C CYS A 35 -3.73 -8.71 1.99
N THR A 36 -3.03 -7.62 2.28
CA THR A 36 -1.73 -7.70 2.95
C THR A 36 -1.57 -6.57 3.95
N ASP A 37 -0.58 -6.68 4.82
CA ASP A 37 -0.28 -5.65 5.80
C ASP A 37 0.26 -4.38 5.14
N LYS A 38 0.09 -3.26 5.84
CA LYS A 38 0.70 -2.00 5.44
C LYS A 38 2.22 -2.07 5.59
N GLY A 39 2.94 -1.32 4.75
CA GLY A 39 4.41 -1.29 4.77
C GLY A 39 4.97 -0.82 6.11
N SER A 40 5.95 -1.54 6.61
CA SER A 40 6.73 -1.25 7.82
C SER A 40 7.87 -0.26 7.51
N GLU A 41 8.72 0.05 8.47
CA GLU A 41 9.87 0.94 8.23
C GLU A 41 10.82 0.33 7.18
N ASP A 42 11.26 1.15 6.24
CA ASP A 42 12.08 0.81 5.07
C ASP A 42 11.38 0.03 3.95
N ASP A 43 10.16 -0.48 4.18
CA ASP A 43 9.39 -1.15 3.12
C ASP A 43 9.09 -0.19 1.97
N LEU A 44 9.00 -0.76 0.77
CA LEU A 44 8.60 -0.03 -0.41
C LEU A 44 7.14 0.42 -0.29
N CYS A 45 6.86 1.61 -0.81
CA CYS A 45 5.54 2.19 -0.80
C CYS A 45 5.26 2.93 -2.08
N HIS A 46 3.98 2.96 -2.45
CA HIS A 46 3.55 3.62 -3.66
C HIS A 46 2.27 4.44 -3.43
N THR A 47 2.22 5.63 -4.01
CA THR A 47 1.05 6.52 -3.90
C THR A 47 0.00 6.28 -4.96
N GLN A 48 0.33 5.60 -6.07
CA GLN A 48 -0.63 5.39 -7.14
C GLN A 48 -1.49 4.17 -6.87
N THR A 49 -2.80 4.41 -6.85
CA THR A 49 -3.82 3.37 -6.88
C THR A 49 -4.34 3.22 -8.29
N PHE A 50 -4.41 2.00 -8.80
CA PHE A 50 -5.07 1.70 -10.07
C PHE A 50 -6.38 0.99 -9.76
N LEU A 51 -7.51 1.58 -10.15
CA LEU A 51 -8.86 1.04 -9.89
C LEU A 51 -9.16 0.78 -8.39
N GLY A 52 -8.50 1.48 -7.47
CA GLY A 52 -8.68 1.30 -6.02
C GLY A 52 -7.87 0.15 -5.40
N LEU A 53 -6.99 -0.46 -6.20
CA LEU A 53 -5.98 -1.45 -5.78
C LEU A 53 -4.62 -0.76 -5.65
N TYR A 54 -3.81 -1.28 -4.73
CA TYR A 54 -2.44 -0.83 -4.54
C TYR A 54 -1.48 -1.78 -5.27
N ASN A 55 -0.56 -1.24 -6.07
CA ASN A 55 0.58 -2.03 -6.54
C ASN A 55 1.56 -2.30 -5.38
N GLU A 56 1.65 -1.36 -4.44
CA GLU A 56 2.35 -1.51 -3.17
C GLU A 56 1.60 -0.80 -2.06
N CYS A 57 1.58 -1.42 -0.89
CA CYS A 57 0.77 -0.94 0.21
C CYS A 57 1.24 0.40 0.76
N PRO A 58 0.30 1.22 1.27
CA PRO A 58 0.67 2.40 2.01
C PRO A 58 1.38 2.01 3.30
N CYS A 59 2.21 2.92 3.81
CA CYS A 59 2.91 2.72 5.07
C CYS A 59 1.94 2.59 6.26
N GLN A 60 2.40 1.93 7.31
CA GLN A 60 1.74 1.91 8.61
C GLN A 60 1.56 3.33 9.17
N PRO A 61 0.51 3.57 9.98
CA PRO A 61 0.31 4.85 10.63
C PRO A 61 1.55 5.22 11.49
N GLY A 62 2.07 6.44 11.30
CA GLY A 62 3.30 6.90 11.93
C GLY A 62 4.55 6.84 11.03
N LEU A 63 4.43 6.23 9.86
CA LEU A 63 5.44 6.24 8.80
C LEU A 63 4.97 7.11 7.64
N THR A 64 5.91 7.71 6.92
CA THR A 64 5.65 8.50 5.72
C THR A 64 6.36 7.88 4.53
N CYS A 65 5.65 7.77 3.41
CA CYS A 65 6.24 7.30 2.16
C CYS A 65 7.13 8.41 1.57
N VAL A 66 8.44 8.21 1.63
CA VAL A 66 9.44 9.17 1.13
C VAL A 66 9.92 8.73 -0.23
N PHE A 67 9.73 9.59 -1.22
CA PHE A 67 10.17 9.35 -2.60
C PHE A 67 11.58 9.87 -2.85
N PRO A 68 12.42 9.13 -3.60
CA PRO A 68 13.74 9.63 -4.00
C PRO A 68 13.60 10.84 -4.93
N LYS A 69 14.29 11.94 -4.61
CA LYS A 69 14.25 13.20 -5.37
C LYS A 69 14.74 13.10 -6.83
N ASN A 70 15.37 11.99 -7.21
CA ASN A 70 15.94 11.74 -8.54
C ASN A 70 15.10 10.79 -9.42
N ALA A 71 13.81 10.63 -9.10
CA ALA A 71 12.93 9.81 -9.91
C ALA A 71 12.70 10.46 -11.29
N LYS A 72 13.34 9.92 -12.33
CA LYS A 72 13.14 10.36 -13.71
C LYS A 72 11.68 10.19 -14.10
N THR A 73 11.09 11.23 -14.69
CA THR A 73 9.68 11.49 -15.02
C THR A 73 8.89 10.41 -15.77
N PHE A 74 9.50 9.27 -16.11
CA PHE A 74 8.90 8.23 -16.97
C PHE A 74 8.80 6.82 -16.35
N LYS A 75 9.18 6.63 -15.07
CA LYS A 75 9.00 5.34 -14.37
C LYS A 75 8.05 5.48 -13.19
N ILE A 76 7.34 4.40 -12.87
CA ILE A 76 6.55 4.28 -11.64
C ILE A 76 7.47 4.59 -10.45
N ILE A 77 7.11 5.60 -9.66
CA ILE A 77 7.97 6.13 -8.59
C ILE A 77 7.62 5.42 -7.30
N TYR A 78 8.43 4.44 -6.92
CA TYR A 78 8.37 3.83 -5.61
C TYR A 78 9.14 4.67 -4.58
N GLY A 79 8.57 4.79 -3.38
CA GLY A 79 9.19 5.40 -2.22
C GLY A 79 9.53 4.35 -1.17
N HIS A 80 10.07 4.80 -0.05
CA HIS A 80 10.27 3.96 1.13
C HIS A 80 9.55 4.56 2.34
N CYS A 81 8.96 3.70 3.15
CA CYS A 81 8.36 4.07 4.41
C CYS A 81 9.43 4.49 5.41
N LYS A 82 9.43 5.76 5.82
CA LYS A 82 10.37 6.29 6.82
C LYS A 82 9.61 6.90 7.98
N LYS A 83 10.13 6.69 9.19
CA LYS A 83 9.66 7.41 10.38
C LYS A 83 10.20 8.83 10.34
N ILE A 84 9.35 9.79 9.97
CA ILE A 84 9.68 11.20 10.17
C ILE A 84 9.57 11.51 11.66
N VAL A 85 10.72 11.58 12.32
CA VAL A 85 10.81 12.14 13.67
C VAL A 85 10.55 13.64 13.51
N VAL A 86 9.32 14.08 13.81
CA VAL A 86 9.04 15.51 13.93
C VAL A 86 9.86 16.00 15.11
N LYS A 87 11.03 16.58 14.87
CA LYS A 87 11.78 17.31 15.88
C LYS A 87 10.92 18.50 16.28
N LYS A 88 10.32 18.42 17.47
CA LYS A 88 9.56 19.49 18.10
C LYS A 88 10.50 20.59 18.59
#